data_AF-A0A529LGS7-F1
#
_entry.id   AF-A0A529LGS7-F1
#
_cell.length_a   1.000
_cell.length_b   1.000
_cell.length_c   1.000
_cell.angle_alpha   90.00
_cell.angle_beta   90.00
_cell.angle_gamma   90.00
#
_symmetry.space_group_name_H-M   'P 1'
#
loop_
_entity.id
_entity.type
_entity.pdbx_description
1 polymer ?
#
loop_
_entity_poly.entity_id
_entity_poly.type
_entity_poly.pdbx_seq_one_letter_code
_entity_poly.pdbx_strand_id
1 'polypeptide(L)'
;CTVAEKDCLAMPNGVQQRLGTAEAPPPVMDLVTIYSQNLAVPARRDIATPQVLDGKKQFYEMGCIACHTPKFVTMRGTPNKAQAFQLIWPYSDFLLHDMGEGLADRQRVGEATGSEWRT
;
A
#
# COMPACT_ATOMS: atom_id res chain seq x y z
N CYS A 1 -22.55 5.84 -15.99
CA CYS A 1 -23.56 6.59 -16.74
C CYS A 1 -24.94 5.97 -16.48
N THR A 2 -25.99 6.77 -16.34
CA THR A 2 -27.39 6.33 -16.28
C THR A 2 -27.99 6.24 -17.69
N VAL A 3 -29.19 5.67 -17.82
CA VAL A 3 -29.93 5.62 -19.10
C VAL A 3 -30.21 7.02 -19.66
N ALA A 4 -30.31 8.05 -18.80
CA ALA A 4 -30.51 9.43 -19.21
C ALA A 4 -29.25 10.08 -19.83
N GLU A 5 -28.06 9.53 -19.55
CA GLU A 5 -26.77 10.10 -19.94
C GLU A 5 -26.26 9.49 -21.25
N LYS A 6 -26.97 9.74 -22.35
CA LYS A 6 -26.68 9.13 -23.66
C LYS A 6 -25.27 9.41 -24.18
N ASP A 7 -24.80 10.65 -24.02
CA ASP A 7 -23.46 11.04 -24.50
C ASP A 7 -22.36 10.29 -23.72
N CYS A 8 -22.54 10.14 -22.41
CA CYS A 8 -21.64 9.37 -21.54
C CYS A 8 -21.57 7.89 -21.97
N LEU A 9 -22.71 7.28 -22.32
CA LEU A 9 -22.77 5.90 -22.83
C LEU A 9 -22.14 5.74 -24.23
N ALA A 10 -22.15 6.79 -25.04
CA ALA A 10 -21.57 6.81 -26.39
C ALA A 10 -20.07 7.12 -26.41
N MET A 11 -19.49 7.56 -25.29
CA MET A 11 -18.06 7.82 -25.20
C MET A 11 -17.25 6.54 -25.46
N PRO A 12 -16.08 6.64 -26.11
CA PRO A 12 -15.17 5.52 -26.25
C PRO A 12 -14.78 4.96 -24.87
N ASN A 13 -14.67 3.64 -24.79
CA ASN A 13 -14.22 2.93 -23.60
C ASN A 13 -13.04 2.01 -23.95
N GLY A 14 -12.34 1.54 -22.92
CA GLY A 14 -11.19 0.66 -23.04
C GLY A 14 -11.54 -0.82 -23.26
N VAL A 15 -12.81 -1.18 -23.43
CA VAL A 15 -13.23 -2.58 -23.50
C VAL A 15 -12.76 -3.20 -24.82
N GLN A 16 -11.91 -4.22 -24.70
CA GLN A 16 -11.50 -5.04 -25.84
C GLN A 16 -12.39 -6.30 -25.88
N GLN A 17 -13.39 -6.32 -26.76
CA GLN A 17 -14.40 -7.40 -26.83
C GLN A 17 -13.79 -8.81 -26.98
N ARG A 18 -12.61 -8.92 -27.60
CA ARG A 18 -11.84 -10.18 -27.71
C ARG A 18 -11.28 -10.71 -26.39
N LEU A 19 -11.15 -9.86 -25.37
CA LEU A 19 -10.54 -10.18 -24.07
C LEU A 19 -11.57 -10.20 -22.92
N GLY A 20 -12.75 -9.59 -23.10
CA GLY A 20 -13.83 -9.61 -22.10
C GLY A 20 -14.78 -8.42 -22.24
N THR A 21 -15.66 -8.27 -21.24
CA THR A 21 -16.67 -7.20 -21.17
C THR A 21 -16.22 -5.99 -20.32
N ALA A 22 -15.04 -6.05 -19.72
CA ALA A 22 -14.47 -4.98 -18.91
C ALA A 22 -13.19 -4.43 -19.57
N GLU A 23 -12.83 -3.19 -19.24
CA GLU A 23 -11.62 -2.54 -19.75
C GLU A 23 -10.33 -3.23 -19.26
N ALA A 24 -10.35 -3.74 -18.02
CA ALA A 24 -9.31 -4.57 -17.44
C ALA A 24 -9.84 -5.99 -17.23
N PRO A 25 -9.80 -6.85 -18.28
CA PRO A 25 -10.25 -8.23 -18.17
C PRO A 25 -9.32 -9.06 -17.26
N PRO A 26 -9.74 -10.26 -16.81
CA PRO A 26 -9.01 -11.03 -15.81
C PRO A 26 -7.52 -11.23 -16.10
N PRO A 27 -7.08 -11.59 -17.32
CA PRO A 27 -5.65 -11.76 -17.61
C PRO A 27 -4.83 -10.48 -17.42
N VAL A 28 -5.43 -9.31 -17.65
CA VAL A 28 -4.76 -8.02 -17.42
C VAL A 28 -4.68 -7.72 -15.93
N MET A 29 -5.75 -7.97 -15.18
CA MET A 29 -5.77 -7.77 -13.73
C MET A 29 -4.81 -8.69 -12.98
N ASP A 30 -4.60 -9.92 -13.47
CA ASP A 30 -3.60 -10.83 -12.90
C ASP A 30 -2.18 -10.28 -13.08
N LEU A 31 -1.87 -9.75 -14.27
CA LEU A 31 -0.56 -9.14 -14.55
C LEU A 31 -0.32 -7.88 -13.69
N VAL A 32 -1.33 -7.03 -13.56
CA VAL A 32 -1.25 -5.83 -12.69
C VAL A 32 -1.02 -6.26 -11.24
N THR A 33 -1.76 -7.27 -10.76
CA THR A 33 -1.62 -7.81 -9.40
C THR A 33 -0.21 -8.34 -9.16
N ILE A 34 0.32 -9.16 -10.08
CA ILE A 34 1.68 -9.69 -9.99
C ILE A 34 2.71 -8.56 -9.96
N TYR A 35 2.59 -7.58 -10.85
CA TYR A 35 3.50 -6.44 -10.88
C TYR A 35 3.46 -5.66 -9.55
N SER A 36 2.27 -5.27 -9.09
CA SER A 36 2.10 -4.48 -7.86
C SER A 36 2.58 -5.22 -6.61
N GLN A 37 2.39 -6.55 -6.53
CA GLN A 37 2.85 -7.36 -5.40
C GLN A 37 4.38 -7.52 -5.35
N ASN A 38 5.08 -7.36 -6.48
CA ASN A 38 6.52 -7.60 -6.58
C ASN A 38 7.32 -6.31 -6.81
N LEU A 39 6.67 -5.15 -6.86
CA LEU A 39 7.34 -3.87 -6.99
C LEU A 39 7.99 -3.48 -5.65
N ALA A 40 9.32 -3.47 -5.62
CA ALA A 40 10.09 -3.05 -4.45
C ALA A 40 10.35 -1.54 -4.44
N VAL A 41 10.51 -0.97 -3.24
CA VAL A 41 10.99 0.41 -3.07
C VAL A 41 12.50 0.50 -3.33
N PRO A 42 13.02 1.67 -3.73
CA PRO A 42 14.47 1.86 -3.87
C PRO A 42 15.23 1.55 -2.58
N ALA A 43 16.45 1.06 -2.72
CA ALA A 43 17.33 0.82 -1.58
C ALA A 43 17.61 2.12 -0.81
N ARG A 44 17.66 2.04 0.52
CA ARG A 44 18.01 3.18 1.36
C ARG A 44 19.44 3.63 1.05
N ARG A 45 19.61 4.95 0.92
CA ARG A 45 20.91 5.60 0.69
C ARG A 45 21.54 6.03 2.01
N ASP A 46 22.87 6.13 2.02
CA ASP A 46 23.66 6.82 3.06
C ASP A 46 23.40 6.34 4.51
N ILE A 47 23.01 5.08 4.68
CA ILE A 47 22.51 4.51 5.94
C ILE A 47 23.50 4.52 7.11
N ALA A 48 24.79 4.63 6.79
CA ALA A 48 25.89 4.63 7.75
C ALA A 48 26.43 6.04 8.04
N THR A 49 25.88 7.08 7.41
CA THR A 49 26.33 8.45 7.70
C THR A 49 25.97 8.82 9.15
N PRO A 50 26.84 9.56 9.86
CA PRO A 50 26.59 9.92 11.27
C PRO A 50 25.22 10.56 11.49
N GLN A 51 24.81 11.46 10.59
CA GLN A 51 23.53 12.17 10.67
C GLN A 51 22.33 11.22 10.60
N VAL A 52 22.38 10.20 9.76
CA VAL A 52 21.30 9.19 9.65
C VAL A 52 21.26 8.31 10.91
N LEU A 53 22.42 7.98 11.48
CA LEU A 53 22.50 7.19 12.71
C LEU A 53 21.99 7.98 13.93
N ASP A 54 22.31 9.27 14.02
CA ASP A 54 21.82 10.16 15.07
C ASP A 54 20.29 10.33 14.98
N GLY A 55 19.76 10.56 13.78
CA GLY A 55 18.31 10.62 13.56
C GLY A 55 17.61 9.30 13.91
N LYS A 56 18.22 8.16 13.57
CA LYS A 56 17.71 6.83 13.99
C LYS A 56 17.69 6.71 15.52
N LYS A 57 18.74 7.14 16.22
CA LYS A 57 18.79 7.11 17.69
C LYS A 57 17.63 7.92 18.28
N GLN A 58 17.47 9.17 17.85
CA GLN A 58 16.39 10.03 18.33
C GLN A 58 15.01 9.45 18.06
N PHE A 59 14.78 8.88 16.87
CA PHE A 59 13.53 8.22 16.52
C PHE A 59 13.15 7.07 17.48
N TYR A 60 14.16 6.33 17.95
CA TYR A 60 13.96 5.28 18.95
C TYR A 60 13.70 5.86 20.33
N GLU A 61 14.48 6.86 20.76
CA GLU A 61 14.36 7.49 22.08
C GLU A 61 13.03 8.24 22.27
N MET A 62 12.47 8.81 21.20
CA MET A 62 11.15 9.46 21.21
C MET A 62 9.99 8.46 21.22
N GLY A 63 10.25 7.16 21.12
CA GLY A 63 9.22 6.13 21.11
C GLY A 63 8.46 5.99 19.78
N CYS A 64 8.93 6.62 18.70
CA CYS A 64 8.26 6.57 17.38
C CYS A 64 8.11 5.13 16.86
N ILE A 65 9.03 4.24 17.25
CA ILE A 65 9.00 2.81 16.89
C ILE A 65 7.81 2.04 17.48
N ALA A 66 7.06 2.63 18.42
CA ALA A 66 5.87 1.99 19.00
C ALA A 66 4.80 1.71 17.94
N CYS A 67 4.64 2.62 16.96
CA CYS A 67 3.74 2.43 15.82
C CYS A 67 4.52 2.25 14.50
N HIS A 68 5.64 2.95 14.31
CA HIS A 68 6.47 2.82 13.10
C HIS A 68 7.49 1.68 13.23
N THR A 69 7.00 0.45 13.31
CA THR A 69 7.82 -0.74 13.54
C THR A 69 8.88 -0.91 12.43
N PRO A 70 10.19 -0.82 12.74
CA PRO A 70 11.20 -0.66 11.70
C PRO A 70 11.37 -1.83 10.75
N LYS A 71 11.18 -3.08 11.22
CA LYS A 71 11.52 -4.27 10.43
C LYS A 71 10.68 -5.49 10.78
N PHE A 72 10.46 -6.33 9.77
CA PHE A 72 9.83 -7.64 9.89
C PHE A 72 10.59 -8.67 9.06
N VAL A 73 10.42 -9.95 9.40
CA VAL A 73 10.80 -11.06 8.54
C VAL A 73 9.53 -11.68 7.98
N THR A 74 9.39 -11.73 6.66
CA THR A 74 8.21 -12.34 6.03
C THR A 74 8.16 -13.85 6.28
N MET A 75 6.95 -14.42 6.19
CA MET A 75 6.73 -15.83 6.49
C MET A 75 7.49 -16.74 5.51
N ARG A 76 8.07 -17.85 6.01
CA ARG A 76 8.76 -18.84 5.16
C ARG A 76 7.83 -19.58 4.20
N GLY A 77 6.60 -19.86 4.63
CA GLY A 77 5.60 -20.65 3.89
C GLY A 77 4.68 -19.85 2.97
N THR A 78 5.05 -18.63 2.57
CA THR A 78 4.24 -17.82 1.65
C THR A 78 4.16 -18.48 0.25
N PRO A 79 3.02 -18.40 -0.47
CA PRO A 79 2.90 -18.97 -1.82
C PRO A 79 3.94 -18.45 -2.81
N ASN A 80 4.34 -17.18 -2.68
CA ASN A 80 5.36 -16.58 -3.54
C ASN A 80 6.76 -16.75 -2.93
N LYS A 81 7.54 -17.69 -3.46
CA LYS A 81 8.91 -17.97 -3.00
C LYS A 81 9.83 -16.75 -3.00
N ALA A 82 9.64 -15.80 -3.93
CA ALA A 82 10.45 -14.57 -3.97
C ALA A 82 10.21 -13.65 -2.76
N GLN A 83 9.03 -13.77 -2.13
CA GLN A 83 8.64 -13.00 -0.95
C GLN A 83 8.88 -13.76 0.35
N ALA A 84 9.38 -15.01 0.30
CA ALA A 84 9.56 -15.84 1.48
C ALA A 84 10.82 -15.44 2.26
N PHE A 85 10.69 -15.39 3.60
CA PHE A 85 11.81 -15.18 4.53
C PHE A 85 12.69 -13.96 4.22
N GLN A 86 12.06 -12.85 3.84
CA GLN A 86 12.70 -11.58 3.53
C GLN A 86 12.75 -10.69 4.76
N LEU A 87 13.92 -10.10 5.03
CA LEU A 87 14.03 -8.99 5.99
C LEU A 87 13.60 -7.70 5.28
N ILE A 88 12.46 -7.14 5.69
CA ILE A 88 11.92 -5.90 5.16
C ILE A 88 11.95 -4.79 6.21
N TRP A 89 11.93 -3.53 5.76
CA TRP A 89 11.98 -2.36 6.63
C TRP A 89 10.83 -1.37 6.35
N PRO A 90 9.57 -1.73 6.69
CA PRO A 90 8.40 -0.95 6.30
C PRO A 90 8.15 0.29 7.18
N TYR A 91 8.69 0.33 8.40
CA TYR A 91 8.41 1.41 9.37
C TYR A 91 6.91 1.62 9.64
N SER A 92 6.18 0.51 9.77
CA SER A 92 4.74 0.44 9.98
C SER A 92 4.44 -0.78 10.83
N ASP A 93 3.49 -0.69 11.75
CA ASP A 93 2.95 -1.85 12.47
C ASP A 93 1.83 -2.56 11.70
N PHE A 94 1.41 -1.99 10.57
CA PHE A 94 0.32 -2.44 9.72
C PHE A 94 -1.05 -2.50 10.42
N LEU A 95 -1.21 -1.81 11.54
CA LEU A 95 -2.47 -1.66 12.26
C LEU A 95 -3.16 -0.36 11.88
N LEU A 96 -4.44 -0.25 12.25
CA LEU A 96 -5.20 1.00 12.22
C LEU A 96 -5.13 1.67 13.59
N HIS A 97 -4.97 3.00 13.57
CA HIS A 97 -4.88 3.85 14.75
C HIS A 97 -5.84 5.01 14.62
N ASP A 98 -6.66 5.26 15.64
CA ASP A 98 -7.47 6.46 15.71
C ASP A 98 -6.56 7.67 15.99
N MET A 99 -6.36 8.52 14.99
CA MET A 99 -5.54 9.72 15.06
C MET A 99 -6.34 10.96 15.51
N GLY A 100 -7.61 10.77 15.87
CA GLY A 100 -8.50 11.81 16.38
C GLY A 100 -9.17 12.65 15.28
N GLU A 101 -10.16 13.43 15.71
CA GLU A 101 -11.01 14.23 14.80
C GLU A 101 -10.22 15.23 13.96
N GLY A 102 -9.13 15.79 14.49
CA GLY A 102 -8.30 16.78 13.79
C GLY A 102 -7.59 16.24 12.55
N LEU A 103 -7.45 14.91 12.45
CA LEU A 103 -6.87 14.22 11.29
C LEU A 103 -7.92 13.39 10.54
N ALA A 104 -9.21 13.58 10.83
CA ALA A 104 -10.26 12.78 10.20
C ALA A 104 -10.64 13.33 8.82
N ASP A 105 -10.66 12.47 7.79
CA ASP A 105 -11.12 12.83 6.44
C ASP A 105 -12.65 12.63 6.24
N ARG A 106 -13.31 12.08 7.26
CA ARG A 106 -14.75 11.76 7.31
C ARG A 106 -15.20 10.75 6.24
N GLN A 107 -14.27 10.08 5.59
CA GLN A 107 -14.55 8.99 4.66
C GLN A 107 -14.43 7.65 5.39
N ARG A 108 -15.44 6.81 5.26
CA ARG A 108 -15.37 5.43 5.74
C ARG A 108 -14.81 4.55 4.62
N VAL A 109 -13.75 3.80 4.92
CA VAL A 109 -13.12 2.87 3.96
C VAL A 109 -13.22 1.45 4.52
N GLY A 110 -14.19 0.68 4.02
CA GLY A 110 -14.48 -0.65 4.55
C GLY A 110 -14.95 -0.58 6.01
N GLU A 111 -14.19 -1.19 6.92
CA GLU A 111 -14.44 -1.14 8.35
C GLU A 111 -13.79 0.06 9.05
N ALA A 112 -12.77 0.68 8.44
CA ALA A 112 -12.07 1.83 9.01
C ALA A 112 -12.95 3.08 8.96
N THR A 113 -13.02 3.77 10.08
CA THR A 113 -13.61 5.10 10.22
C THR A 113 -12.70 6.18 9.63
N GLY A 114 -13.23 7.39 9.44
CA GLY A 114 -12.46 8.48 8.85
C GLY A 114 -11.33 9.04 9.70
N SER A 115 -11.22 8.64 10.98
CA SER A 115 -10.10 9.01 11.86
C SER A 115 -9.07 7.89 12.04
N GLU A 116 -9.33 6.71 11.49
CA GLU A 116 -8.44 5.56 11.61
C GLU A 116 -7.45 5.52 10.44
N TRP A 117 -6.17 5.62 10.79
CA TRP A 117 -5.07 5.62 9.82
C TRP A 117 -4.16 4.43 10.03
N ARG A 118 -3.67 3.89 8.92
CA ARG A 118 -2.58 2.92 8.96
C ARG A 118 -1.25 3.66 9.12
N THR A 119 -0.37 3.12 9.94
CA THR A 119 1.01 3.62 10.04
C THR A 119 1.88 3.13 8.89
#